data_AF-G7DYB2-F1
#
_entry.id   AF-G7DYB2-F1
#
_cell.length_a   1.000
_cell.length_b   1.000
_cell.length_c   1.000
_cell.angle_alpha   90.00
_cell.angle_beta   90.00
_cell.angle_gamma   90.00
#
_symmetry.space_group_name_H-M   'P 1'
#
loop_
_entity.id
_entity.type
_entity.pdbx_description
1 polymer ?
#
loop_
_entity_poly.entity_id
_entity_poly.type
_entity_poly.pdbx_seq_one_letter_code
_entity_poly.pdbx_strand_id
1 'polypeptide(L)'
;MPVLSSSQHVPIYRQTIASTPLSQRAERQNGIVAPPIDRSSTNSPDRCMLPVTMPEISRSKSQEEAHGAAQPGTSPSSSKAGKAISSLLAQPRLKIQVDQTPLFTHPPEDSSWPSHDPILRGSIILFLPRPKAIRSITVTLTGHADLALRARPYESVNILEKSLDIAICKEDQQLSKGYHAFSFSFIVPSSTAVYERCVHGRIFHRISATARGVGLTGTSLSNYGYLHIIANPEPTPQDMPTPCQLIVNDFVEDIGPFVLRVDSPNLLVGGLLQVQLRLLSPPASAAGADCPTPVYSISAFIVQHCVLRSLSDPEYIERPPYSKILLFRREGESMSLPCDNPRNVKTEPFVVKSPLAFIAPGDEYKFSQTARLGDDNTIRPSTLKGTETPISFSHKIVVEIVYDKLDANGDVFARKKVKVEKSLPPIASCCCTLESVTLPVYECEDSLPAQRVMEDQVQTMPRTAGHFMTCNCGLPANELIELYGFEGEVNFMSPLIPVRASPVVSASSSQKGIEV
;
A
#
# COMPACT_ATOMS: atom_id res chain seq x y z
N MET A 1 -49.62 17.45 -33.93
CA MET A 1 -48.21 17.04 -33.94
C MET A 1 -47.36 18.11 -33.29
N PRO A 2 -46.71 17.84 -32.14
CA PRO A 2 -45.58 18.63 -31.68
C PRO A 2 -44.27 17.83 -31.78
N VAL A 3 -43.21 18.54 -32.15
CA VAL A 3 -41.84 18.04 -32.34
C VAL A 3 -41.15 17.99 -30.97
N LEU A 4 -40.71 16.80 -30.55
CA LEU A 4 -39.79 16.62 -29.41
C LEU A 4 -38.35 16.63 -29.94
N SER A 5 -37.58 17.66 -29.60
CA SER A 5 -36.12 17.68 -29.81
C SER A 5 -35.42 17.28 -28.50
N SER A 6 -34.80 16.11 -28.49
CA SER A 6 -33.87 15.68 -27.44
C SER A 6 -32.45 15.88 -27.95
N SER A 7 -31.80 17.00 -27.63
CA SER A 7 -30.37 17.17 -27.87
C SER A 7 -29.59 16.68 -26.66
N GLN A 8 -29.01 15.49 -26.76
CA GLN A 8 -27.92 15.05 -25.89
C GLN A 8 -26.69 15.91 -26.20
N HIS A 9 -26.24 16.69 -25.22
CA HIS A 9 -25.02 17.49 -25.34
C HIS A 9 -23.82 16.69 -24.84
N VAL A 10 -22.82 16.54 -25.71
CA VAL A 10 -21.48 16.03 -25.39
C VAL A 10 -20.66 17.17 -24.78
N PRO A 11 -20.12 17.04 -23.56
CA PRO A 11 -19.25 18.06 -22.98
C PRO A 11 -17.90 18.13 -23.70
N ILE A 12 -17.39 19.35 -23.87
CA ILE A 12 -16.05 19.61 -24.43
C ILE A 12 -15.04 19.51 -23.28
N TYR A 13 -14.15 18.51 -23.33
CA TYR A 13 -13.09 18.32 -22.36
C TYR A 13 -11.83 19.09 -22.77
N ARG A 14 -11.29 19.92 -21.87
CA ARG A 14 -9.96 20.52 -22.02
C ARG A 14 -9.05 19.96 -20.94
N GLN A 15 -8.16 19.07 -21.32
CA GLN A 15 -7.16 18.48 -20.44
C GLN A 15 -5.89 19.33 -20.49
N THR A 16 -5.50 19.91 -19.36
CA THR A 16 -4.21 20.57 -19.22
C THR A 16 -3.27 19.61 -18.51
N ILE A 17 -2.27 19.09 -19.23
CA ILE A 17 -1.21 18.27 -18.66
C ILE A 17 -0.07 19.22 -18.28
N ALA A 18 0.08 19.49 -16.99
CA ALA A 18 1.29 20.10 -16.44
C ALA A 18 2.11 18.97 -15.79
N SER A 19 2.79 18.18 -16.60
CA SER A 19 3.88 17.34 -16.11
C SER A 19 5.11 18.25 -15.97
N THR A 20 5.58 18.48 -14.75
CA THR A 20 6.95 18.97 -14.55
C THR A 20 7.87 17.77 -14.77
N PRO A 21 8.61 17.66 -15.87
CA PRO A 21 9.49 16.52 -16.08
C PRO A 21 10.69 16.67 -15.15
N LEU A 22 10.96 15.66 -14.31
CA LEU A 22 12.23 15.54 -13.59
C LEU A 22 13.41 15.19 -14.52
N SER A 23 13.15 14.95 -15.81
CA SER A 23 14.18 14.77 -16.83
C SER A 23 13.76 15.41 -18.15
N GLN A 24 14.27 16.60 -18.45
CA GLN A 24 14.50 17.11 -19.82
C GLN A 24 15.18 18.48 -19.76
N ARG A 25 16.48 18.46 -19.45
CA ARG A 25 17.38 19.56 -19.79
C ARG A 25 18.74 19.03 -20.25
N ALA A 26 18.72 18.13 -21.22
CA ALA A 26 19.85 17.89 -22.11
C ALA A 26 19.32 17.15 -23.34
N GLU A 27 19.33 17.83 -24.49
CA GLU A 27 19.74 17.35 -25.82
C GLU A 27 19.03 18.12 -26.94
N ARG A 28 19.86 18.77 -27.76
CA ARG A 28 19.50 19.48 -28.98
C ARG A 28 19.98 18.65 -30.16
N GLN A 29 19.15 18.67 -31.22
CA GLN A 29 19.47 18.48 -32.65
C GLN A 29 19.78 17.06 -33.15
N ASN A 30 18.83 16.47 -33.87
CA ASN A 30 18.85 16.44 -35.35
C ASN A 30 17.55 15.84 -35.91
N GLY A 31 17.01 16.46 -36.95
CA GLY A 31 15.78 16.06 -37.62
C GLY A 31 16.02 15.29 -38.92
N ILE A 32 15.11 14.37 -39.25
CA ILE A 32 14.87 13.80 -40.59
C ILE A 32 13.37 13.55 -40.75
N VAL A 33 12.90 13.63 -42.00
CA VAL A 33 11.54 13.91 -42.50
C VAL A 33 10.85 12.66 -43.13
N ALA A 34 9.53 12.54 -42.90
CA ALA A 34 8.43 11.89 -43.69
C ALA A 34 8.34 10.33 -43.82
N PRO A 35 7.22 9.71 -44.30
CA PRO A 35 5.84 10.18 -44.63
C PRO A 35 4.68 9.30 -44.02
N PRO A 36 3.37 9.56 -44.33
CA PRO A 36 2.21 8.93 -43.67
C PRO A 36 1.63 7.71 -44.42
N ILE A 37 0.92 6.82 -43.70
CA ILE A 37 0.15 5.71 -44.26
C ILE A 37 -1.31 5.71 -43.75
N ASP A 38 -2.14 5.18 -44.63
CA ASP A 38 -3.54 5.39 -44.96
C ASP A 38 -4.63 4.87 -44.00
N ARG A 39 -5.85 5.37 -44.31
CA ARG A 39 -7.16 5.03 -43.75
C ARG A 39 -7.73 3.69 -44.25
N SER A 40 -8.53 3.01 -43.43
CA SER A 40 -9.76 2.26 -43.80
C SER A 40 -10.43 1.76 -42.50
N SER A 41 -11.63 2.23 -42.12
CA SER A 41 -12.98 1.67 -42.40
C SER A 41 -13.11 0.21 -41.92
N THR A 42 -14.05 -0.20 -41.07
CA THR A 42 -15.52 -0.22 -41.30
C THR A 42 -16.28 -0.81 -40.09
N ASN A 43 -17.56 -0.39 -39.97
CA ASN A 43 -18.75 -1.14 -39.56
C ASN A 43 -19.05 -1.47 -38.07
N SER A 44 -19.99 -0.69 -37.54
CA SER A 44 -21.05 -1.09 -36.62
C SER A 44 -22.10 -1.99 -37.31
N PRO A 45 -22.97 -2.67 -36.53
CA PRO A 45 -24.39 -2.35 -36.70
C PRO A 45 -25.20 -2.26 -35.40
N ASP A 46 -26.22 -1.43 -35.51
CA ASP A 46 -27.28 -1.11 -34.56
C ASP A 46 -28.16 -2.31 -34.18
N ARG A 47 -28.73 -2.27 -32.97
CA ARG A 47 -30.03 -2.89 -32.70
C ARG A 47 -30.84 -2.05 -31.72
N CYS A 48 -31.90 -1.45 -32.25
CA CYS A 48 -32.97 -0.79 -31.51
C CYS A 48 -33.86 -1.82 -30.77
N MET A 49 -34.30 -1.48 -29.56
CA MET A 49 -35.48 -2.06 -28.92
C MET A 49 -36.33 -0.95 -28.29
N LEU A 50 -37.65 -1.12 -28.41
CA LEU A 50 -38.74 -0.18 -28.17
C LEU A 50 -39.02 0.05 -26.67
N PRO A 51 -39.70 1.15 -26.28
CA PRO A 51 -40.07 1.44 -24.90
C PRO A 51 -41.40 0.79 -24.51
N VAL A 52 -41.42 0.20 -23.30
CA VAL A 52 -42.64 -0.25 -22.61
C VAL A 52 -43.02 0.80 -21.57
N THR A 53 -44.19 1.40 -21.75
CA THR A 53 -44.92 2.20 -20.76
C THR A 53 -45.82 1.31 -19.91
N MET A 54 -46.11 1.74 -18.66
CA MET A 54 -47.31 1.50 -17.80
C MET A 54 -46.92 1.73 -16.31
N PRO A 55 -47.84 1.83 -15.33
CA PRO A 55 -48.66 2.99 -15.00
C PRO A 55 -48.43 3.53 -13.56
N GLU A 56 -48.97 4.71 -13.27
CA GLU A 56 -49.13 5.30 -11.93
C GLU A 56 -50.02 4.42 -11.02
N ILE A 57 -49.58 4.13 -9.80
CA ILE A 57 -50.47 3.75 -8.69
C ILE A 57 -50.08 4.49 -7.41
N SER A 58 -51.14 4.99 -6.78
CA SER A 58 -51.30 5.88 -5.65
C SER A 58 -50.78 5.41 -4.29
N ARG A 59 -50.40 6.41 -3.49
CA ARG A 59 -50.15 6.37 -2.04
C ARG A 59 -51.35 5.84 -1.23
N SER A 60 -51.06 5.09 -0.17
CA SER A 60 -51.88 5.01 1.04
C SER A 60 -51.03 5.12 2.30
N LYS A 61 -51.55 5.88 3.27
CA LYS A 61 -51.01 6.17 4.61
C LYS A 61 -51.55 5.17 5.64
N SER A 62 -50.74 4.85 6.65
CA SER A 62 -51.12 4.44 8.01
C SER A 62 -49.80 4.50 8.83
N GLN A 63 -49.54 5.43 9.75
CA GLN A 63 -50.14 5.69 11.06
C GLN A 63 -50.26 4.44 11.94
N GLU A 64 -49.32 4.27 12.87
CA GLU A 64 -49.61 3.77 14.23
C GLU A 64 -48.56 4.25 15.25
N GLU A 65 -49.10 4.73 16.37
CA GLU A 65 -48.54 5.15 17.66
C GLU A 65 -48.12 3.91 18.50
N ALA A 66 -47.46 3.89 19.67
CA ALA A 66 -46.71 4.80 20.56
C ALA A 66 -46.11 3.96 21.73
N HIS A 67 -45.33 4.64 22.60
CA HIS A 67 -44.95 4.33 24.01
C HIS A 67 -43.76 3.38 24.27
N GLY A 68 -42.86 3.60 25.25
CA GLY A 68 -42.65 4.58 26.33
C GLY A 68 -41.21 4.40 26.88
N ALA A 69 -40.50 5.36 27.48
CA ALA A 69 -40.47 5.81 28.90
C ALA A 69 -38.96 6.04 29.24
N ALA A 70 -38.47 7.27 29.37
CA ALA A 70 -38.27 8.08 30.59
C ALA A 70 -37.20 7.56 31.60
N GLN A 71 -36.11 8.32 31.79
CA GLN A 71 -35.61 8.83 33.08
C GLN A 71 -34.46 9.87 32.91
N PRO A 72 -34.24 10.79 33.88
CA PRO A 72 -33.62 12.10 33.64
C PRO A 72 -32.24 12.29 34.30
N GLY A 73 -31.40 13.14 33.69
CA GLY A 73 -30.13 13.60 34.25
C GLY A 73 -29.94 15.11 34.03
N THR A 74 -29.66 15.84 35.10
CA THR A 74 -29.69 17.30 35.23
C THR A 74 -28.35 18.00 34.87
N SER A 75 -28.47 19.27 34.43
CA SER A 75 -27.52 20.41 34.48
C SER A 75 -26.48 20.61 33.35
N PRO A 76 -25.96 21.85 33.10
CA PRO A 76 -26.47 23.18 33.43
C PRO A 76 -26.66 24.12 32.21
N SER A 77 -27.26 25.26 32.49
CA SER A 77 -27.60 26.37 31.62
C SER A 77 -26.44 27.02 30.87
N SER A 78 -26.55 27.14 29.54
CA SER A 78 -25.86 28.18 28.76
C SER A 78 -26.83 28.80 27.74
N SER A 79 -27.05 30.10 27.89
CA SER A 79 -27.62 31.08 26.94
C SER A 79 -28.16 30.54 25.60
N LYS A 80 -29.47 30.34 25.55
CA LYS A 80 -30.27 30.14 24.33
C LYS A 80 -30.64 31.50 23.71
N ALA A 81 -29.77 32.07 22.91
CA ALA A 81 -30.12 33.14 21.98
C ALA A 81 -29.11 33.18 20.83
N GLY A 82 -29.35 32.39 19.77
CA GLY A 82 -28.47 32.40 18.58
C GLY A 82 -28.50 31.15 17.69
N LYS A 83 -29.19 30.06 18.06
CA LYS A 83 -29.15 28.77 17.33
C LYS A 83 -30.42 28.43 16.52
N ALA A 84 -31.23 29.42 16.12
CA ALA A 84 -32.51 29.16 15.46
C ALA A 84 -32.58 29.52 13.95
N ILE A 85 -31.51 29.99 13.31
CA ILE A 85 -31.54 30.43 11.89
C ILE A 85 -30.69 29.54 10.95
N SER A 86 -29.81 28.69 11.47
CA SER A 86 -28.95 27.85 10.60
C SER A 86 -29.61 26.54 10.12
N SER A 87 -30.74 26.12 10.70
CA SER A 87 -31.38 24.82 10.39
C SER A 87 -32.39 24.84 9.24
N LEU A 88 -32.72 26.01 8.67
CA LEU A 88 -33.81 26.16 7.69
C LEU A 88 -33.37 26.31 6.22
N LEU A 89 -32.07 26.31 5.93
CA LEU A 89 -31.56 26.42 4.56
C LEU A 89 -30.73 25.19 4.22
N ALA A 90 -31.34 24.24 3.50
CA ALA A 90 -30.61 23.16 2.86
C ALA A 90 -29.43 23.77 2.07
N GLN A 91 -28.21 23.32 2.36
CA GLN A 91 -26.99 23.84 1.76
C GLN A 91 -26.61 23.03 0.52
N PRO A 92 -25.98 23.64 -0.51
CA PRO A 92 -25.39 22.90 -1.60
C PRO A 92 -24.35 21.91 -1.10
N ARG A 93 -24.27 20.72 -1.71
CA ARG A 93 -23.32 19.67 -1.33
C ARG A 93 -22.61 19.13 -2.57
N LEU A 94 -21.30 18.92 -2.46
CA LEU A 94 -20.47 18.33 -3.49
C LEU A 94 -19.91 17.01 -2.97
N LYS A 95 -20.07 15.92 -3.72
CA LYS A 95 -19.53 14.60 -3.40
C LYS A 95 -18.73 14.09 -4.60
N ILE A 96 -17.59 13.48 -4.34
CA ILE A 96 -16.78 12.78 -5.35
C ILE A 96 -17.02 11.28 -5.15
N GLN A 97 -17.26 10.57 -6.23
CA GLN A 97 -17.26 9.11 -6.29
C GLN A 97 -16.23 8.69 -7.32
N VAL A 98 -15.36 7.75 -6.93
CA VAL A 98 -14.35 7.16 -7.80
C VAL A 98 -14.79 5.72 -8.04
N ASP A 99 -14.68 5.25 -9.27
CA ASP A 99 -15.19 3.93 -9.66
C ASP A 99 -14.33 2.79 -9.12
N GLN A 100 -13.03 3.02 -8.98
CA GLN A 100 -12.04 2.02 -8.55
C GLN A 100 -11.02 2.61 -7.57
N THR A 101 -10.89 1.97 -6.41
CA THR A 101 -9.81 2.21 -5.43
C THR A 101 -9.44 0.89 -4.76
N PRO A 102 -8.18 0.44 -4.77
CA PRO A 102 -6.99 1.12 -5.31
C PRO A 102 -6.95 1.22 -6.85
N LEU A 103 -6.06 2.07 -7.36
CA LEU A 103 -5.70 2.16 -8.77
C LEU A 103 -4.35 1.46 -8.98
N PHE A 104 -4.33 0.39 -9.78
CA PHE A 104 -3.09 -0.35 -10.05
C PHE A 104 -2.32 0.26 -11.23
N THR A 105 -1.02 0.44 -11.06
CA THR A 105 -0.08 0.86 -12.11
C THR A 105 0.91 -0.26 -12.42
N HIS A 106 1.38 -0.27 -13.67
CA HIS A 106 2.33 -1.26 -14.20
C HIS A 106 3.53 -0.55 -14.80
N PRO A 107 4.46 -0.05 -13.97
CA PRO A 107 5.63 0.68 -14.42
C PRO A 107 6.41 -0.13 -15.45
N PRO A 108 6.73 0.44 -16.64
CA PRO A 108 7.45 -0.31 -17.66
C PRO A 108 8.90 -0.53 -17.21
N GLU A 109 9.39 -1.76 -17.31
CA GLU A 109 10.79 -2.06 -16.99
C GLU A 109 11.75 -1.37 -17.97
N ASP A 110 11.34 -1.28 -19.24
CA ASP A 110 12.09 -0.66 -20.34
C ASP A 110 11.15 0.22 -21.18
N SER A 111 11.69 1.31 -21.72
CA SER A 111 10.95 2.30 -22.52
C SER A 111 10.44 1.78 -23.87
N SER A 112 10.83 0.56 -24.26
CA SER A 112 10.40 -0.10 -25.49
C SER A 112 9.02 -0.75 -25.40
N TRP A 113 8.52 -1.02 -24.19
CA TRP A 113 7.21 -1.62 -23.97
C TRP A 113 6.11 -0.57 -23.88
N PRO A 114 4.92 -0.81 -24.47
CA PRO A 114 3.79 0.11 -24.32
C PRO A 114 3.41 0.21 -22.84
N SER A 115 3.25 1.43 -22.33
CA SER A 115 2.80 1.63 -20.96
C SER A 115 1.30 1.32 -20.85
N HIS A 116 0.92 0.53 -19.85
CA HIS A 116 -0.48 0.23 -19.54
C HIS A 116 -1.03 1.28 -18.57
N ASP A 117 -1.16 2.52 -19.04
CA ASP A 117 -1.59 3.64 -18.22
C ASP A 117 -3.04 3.47 -17.74
N PRO A 118 -3.28 3.29 -16.42
CA PRO A 118 -4.63 3.11 -15.91
C PRO A 118 -5.46 4.38 -16.06
N ILE A 119 -6.77 4.21 -16.26
CA ILE A 119 -7.71 5.33 -16.36
C ILE A 119 -8.48 5.45 -15.05
N LEU A 120 -8.18 6.49 -14.28
CA LEU A 120 -8.97 6.88 -13.12
C LEU A 120 -10.31 7.45 -13.60
N ARG A 121 -11.42 6.80 -13.27
CA ARG A 121 -12.78 7.24 -13.61
C ARG A 121 -13.60 7.52 -12.36
N GLY A 122 -14.57 8.41 -12.50
CA GLY A 122 -15.49 8.71 -11.42
C GLY A 122 -16.55 9.73 -11.81
N SER A 123 -17.34 10.10 -10.81
CA SER A 123 -18.42 11.07 -10.95
C SER A 123 -18.45 12.07 -9.79
N ILE A 124 -18.88 13.28 -10.11
CA ILE A 124 -19.08 14.36 -9.16
C ILE A 124 -20.57 14.56 -9.02
N ILE A 125 -21.09 14.35 -7.81
CA ILE A 125 -22.48 14.58 -7.48
C ILE A 125 -22.60 15.94 -6.79
N LEU A 126 -23.30 16.85 -7.45
CA LEU A 126 -23.63 18.16 -6.93
C LEU A 126 -25.11 18.23 -6.59
N PHE A 127 -25.42 18.44 -5.32
CA PHE A 127 -26.76 18.75 -4.85
C PHE A 127 -26.96 20.26 -4.75
N LEU A 128 -28.01 20.76 -5.39
CA LEU A 128 -28.46 22.15 -5.32
C LEU A 128 -29.83 22.24 -4.62
N PRO A 129 -29.96 22.98 -3.52
CA PRO A 129 -31.22 23.17 -2.81
C PRO A 129 -32.19 24.11 -3.56
N ARG A 130 -31.66 24.93 -4.47
CA ARG A 130 -32.39 25.90 -5.30
C ARG A 130 -31.68 26.02 -6.66
N PRO A 131 -32.38 26.43 -7.73
CA PRO A 131 -31.74 26.68 -9.01
C PRO A 131 -30.61 27.71 -8.88
N LYS A 132 -29.48 27.45 -9.54
CA LYS A 132 -28.30 28.31 -9.42
C LYS A 132 -27.45 28.25 -10.69
N ALA A 133 -26.93 29.39 -11.11
CA ALA A 133 -25.89 29.46 -12.14
C ALA A 133 -24.57 28.91 -11.58
N ILE A 134 -23.95 27.98 -12.31
CA ILE A 134 -22.63 27.44 -11.96
C ILE A 134 -21.67 27.83 -13.06
N ARG A 135 -20.53 28.41 -12.68
CA ARG A 135 -19.52 28.84 -13.64
C ARG A 135 -18.78 27.63 -14.22
N SER A 136 -18.20 26.83 -13.35
CA SER A 136 -17.47 25.61 -13.73
C SER A 136 -17.33 24.66 -12.55
N ILE A 137 -17.11 23.38 -12.85
CA ILE A 137 -16.58 22.41 -11.89
C ILE A 137 -15.18 22.03 -12.35
N THR A 138 -14.19 22.31 -11.51
CA THR A 138 -12.80 21.89 -11.72
C THR A 138 -12.54 20.61 -10.94
N VAL A 139 -12.01 19.59 -11.59
CA VAL A 139 -11.56 18.34 -10.98
C VAL A 139 -10.04 18.29 -11.06
N THR A 140 -9.35 18.03 -9.95
CA THR A 140 -7.89 18.02 -9.90
C THR A 140 -7.39 16.77 -9.19
N LEU A 141 -6.58 15.97 -9.88
CA LEU A 141 -5.79 14.88 -9.35
C LEU A 141 -4.39 15.41 -9.01
N THR A 142 -4.01 15.32 -7.74
CA THR A 142 -2.70 15.75 -7.24
C THR A 142 -1.98 14.60 -6.55
N GLY A 143 -0.74 14.31 -6.92
CA GLY A 143 0.20 13.47 -6.18
C GLY A 143 1.19 14.35 -5.42
N HIS A 144 1.41 14.04 -4.15
CA HIS A 144 2.26 14.82 -3.27
C HIS A 144 3.35 13.95 -2.66
N ALA A 145 4.60 14.43 -2.70
CA ALA A 145 5.73 13.84 -1.98
C ALA A 145 6.21 14.78 -0.88
N ASP A 146 6.41 14.20 0.30
CA ASP A 146 6.98 14.80 1.49
C ASP A 146 8.27 14.03 1.84
N LEU A 147 9.41 14.72 1.97
CA LEU A 147 10.72 14.11 2.23
C LEU A 147 11.47 14.82 3.36
N ALA A 148 11.99 14.01 4.28
CA ALA A 148 12.90 14.41 5.34
C ALA A 148 14.28 13.81 5.08
N LEU A 149 15.17 14.63 4.52
CA LEU A 149 16.57 14.32 4.28
C LEU A 149 17.41 14.76 5.49
N ARG A 150 18.46 14.02 5.86
CA ARG A 150 19.25 14.31 7.08
C ARG A 150 20.07 15.59 6.96
N ALA A 151 20.65 15.83 5.79
CA ALA A 151 21.57 16.94 5.55
C ALA A 151 20.93 18.09 4.76
N ARG A 152 19.62 18.04 4.53
CA ARG A 152 18.89 19.05 3.74
C ARG A 152 17.58 19.46 4.42
N PRO A 153 17.03 20.64 4.07
CA PRO A 153 15.70 21.02 4.51
C PRO A 153 14.64 19.99 4.09
N TYR A 154 13.53 19.98 4.83
CA TYR A 154 12.35 19.22 4.44
C TYR A 154 11.83 19.67 3.07
N GLU A 155 11.54 18.71 2.20
CA GLU A 155 11.04 18.96 0.84
C GLU A 155 9.59 18.49 0.73
N SER A 156 8.75 19.29 0.07
CA SER A 156 7.32 19.02 -0.08
C SER A 156 6.88 19.55 -1.45
N VAL A 157 6.55 18.66 -2.39
CA VAL A 157 6.29 19.02 -3.79
C VAL A 157 5.14 18.20 -4.38
N ASN A 158 4.41 18.80 -5.32
CA ASN A 158 3.46 18.09 -6.18
C ASN A 158 4.24 17.32 -7.26
N ILE A 159 4.18 16.00 -7.22
CA ILE A 159 4.84 15.10 -8.19
C ILE A 159 3.92 14.69 -9.34
N LEU A 160 2.61 14.92 -9.20
CA LEU A 160 1.62 14.71 -10.24
C LEU A 160 0.55 15.80 -10.11
N GLU A 161 0.19 16.46 -11.20
CA GLU A 161 -0.94 17.39 -11.23
C GLU A 161 -1.68 17.27 -12.56
N LYS A 162 -2.94 16.87 -12.51
CA LYS A 162 -3.85 16.82 -13.66
C LYS A 162 -5.13 17.53 -13.30
N SER A 163 -5.61 18.42 -14.17
CA SER A 163 -6.84 19.18 -13.93
C SER A 163 -7.78 19.10 -15.14
N LEU A 164 -9.07 19.02 -14.85
CA LEU A 164 -10.16 18.96 -15.82
C LEU A 164 -11.20 20.03 -15.45
N ASP A 165 -11.45 20.96 -16.36
CA ASP A 165 -12.51 21.95 -16.20
C ASP A 165 -13.76 21.52 -16.96
N ILE A 166 -14.83 21.21 -16.20
CA ILE A 166 -16.15 20.89 -16.74
C ILE A 166 -16.92 22.20 -16.86
N ALA A 167 -17.06 22.68 -18.09
CA ALA A 167 -17.93 23.81 -18.41
C ALA A 167 -19.39 23.34 -18.41
N ILE A 168 -20.23 23.96 -17.58
CA ILE A 168 -21.62 23.52 -17.37
C ILE A 168 -22.61 24.43 -18.09
N CYS A 169 -22.43 25.74 -17.97
CA CYS A 169 -23.38 26.71 -18.47
C CYS A 169 -22.72 27.65 -19.49
N LYS A 170 -23.44 27.94 -20.58
CA LYS A 170 -23.28 29.20 -21.32
C LYS A 170 -23.90 30.33 -20.48
N GLU A 171 -23.52 31.59 -20.72
CA GLU A 171 -23.65 32.73 -19.79
C GLU A 171 -25.04 33.00 -19.16
N ASP A 172 -26.13 32.37 -19.63
CA ASP A 172 -27.50 32.56 -19.11
C ASP A 172 -28.19 31.31 -18.55
N GLN A 173 -27.53 30.15 -18.49
CA GLN A 173 -28.16 28.90 -18.08
C GLN A 173 -27.99 28.63 -16.57
N GLN A 174 -29.07 28.31 -15.86
CA GLN A 174 -29.04 27.89 -14.46
C GLN A 174 -29.30 26.39 -14.36
N LEU A 175 -28.58 25.70 -13.47
CA LEU A 175 -28.93 24.34 -13.09
C LEU A 175 -30.17 24.36 -12.20
N SER A 176 -31.06 23.40 -12.42
CA SER A 176 -32.28 23.24 -11.61
C SER A 176 -31.96 22.80 -10.17
N LYS A 177 -32.94 22.93 -9.28
CA LYS A 177 -32.88 22.29 -7.95
C LYS A 177 -32.79 20.78 -8.12
N GLY A 178 -31.90 20.12 -7.37
CA GLY A 178 -31.78 18.67 -7.39
C GLY A 178 -30.34 18.18 -7.39
N TYR A 179 -30.16 16.92 -7.76
CA TYR A 179 -28.85 16.29 -7.92
C TYR A 179 -28.42 16.35 -9.37
N HIS A 180 -27.15 16.71 -9.58
CA HIS A 180 -26.49 16.78 -10.88
C HIS A 180 -25.23 15.93 -10.82
N ALA A 181 -25.04 15.05 -11.79
CA ALA A 181 -23.88 14.17 -11.86
C ALA A 181 -23.00 14.56 -13.05
N PHE A 182 -21.70 14.67 -12.81
CA PHE A 182 -20.71 14.99 -13.84
C PHE A 182 -19.60 13.94 -13.83
N SER A 183 -19.40 13.24 -14.95
CA SER A 183 -18.35 12.22 -15.06
C SER A 183 -17.00 12.86 -15.39
N PHE A 184 -15.93 12.31 -14.83
CA PHE A 184 -14.55 12.70 -15.13
C PHE A 184 -13.70 11.46 -15.40
N SER A 185 -12.60 11.67 -16.12
CA SER A 185 -11.56 10.66 -16.26
C SER A 185 -10.17 11.28 -16.36
N PHE A 186 -9.18 10.60 -15.80
CA PHE A 186 -7.76 10.91 -15.94
C PHE A 186 -7.00 9.67 -16.36
N ILE A 187 -6.20 9.78 -17.41
CA ILE A 187 -5.13 8.81 -17.66
C ILE A 187 -4.06 9.05 -16.59
N VAL A 188 -3.64 8.02 -15.86
CA VAL A 188 -2.57 8.08 -14.87
C VAL A 188 -1.35 7.37 -15.46
N PRO A 189 -0.19 8.04 -15.60
CA PRO A 189 0.99 7.39 -16.16
C PRO A 189 1.39 6.16 -15.36
N SER A 190 1.79 5.09 -16.02
CA SER A 190 2.21 3.86 -15.35
C SER A 190 3.47 4.05 -14.49
N SER A 191 4.31 5.03 -14.84
CA SER A 191 5.49 5.42 -14.05
C SER A 191 5.17 6.26 -12.82
N THR A 192 3.90 6.63 -12.58
CA THR A 192 3.49 7.47 -11.44
C THR A 192 3.99 6.87 -10.12
N ALA A 193 4.59 7.72 -9.28
CA ALA A 193 4.96 7.32 -7.92
C ALA A 193 3.77 6.71 -7.18
N VAL A 194 4.00 5.61 -6.48
CA VAL A 194 2.93 4.90 -5.77
C VAL A 194 2.75 5.44 -4.36
N TYR A 195 1.65 5.05 -3.71
CA TYR A 195 1.47 5.33 -2.28
C TYR A 195 2.62 4.73 -1.48
N GLU A 196 3.28 5.59 -0.70
CA GLU A 196 4.45 5.18 0.07
C GLU A 196 4.53 5.94 1.40
N ARG A 197 5.07 5.32 2.45
CA ARG A 197 5.27 5.95 3.74
C ARG A 197 6.41 5.29 4.52
N CYS A 198 7.28 6.11 5.06
CA CYS A 198 8.32 5.68 5.98
C CYS A 198 8.71 6.82 6.93
N VAL A 199 9.66 6.56 7.82
CA VAL A 199 10.17 7.56 8.76
C VAL A 199 10.85 8.76 8.08
N HIS A 200 11.21 8.61 6.79
CA HIS A 200 11.90 9.64 6.01
C HIS A 200 10.99 10.40 5.04
N GLY A 201 9.71 10.03 4.93
CA GLY A 201 8.84 10.67 3.96
C GLY A 201 7.60 9.87 3.61
N ARG A 202 6.74 10.48 2.80
CA ARG A 202 5.50 9.85 2.33
C ARG A 202 5.12 10.37 0.94
N ILE A 203 4.38 9.53 0.23
CA ILE A 203 3.80 9.84 -1.07
C ILE A 203 2.31 9.49 -1.01
N PHE A 204 1.45 10.44 -1.38
CA PHE A 204 0.01 10.24 -1.38
C PHE A 204 -0.68 10.99 -2.52
N HIS A 205 -1.83 10.49 -2.93
CA HIS A 205 -2.63 11.07 -4.01
C HIS A 205 -3.97 11.55 -3.49
N ARG A 206 -4.43 12.67 -4.04
CA ARG A 206 -5.70 13.30 -3.69
C ARG A 206 -6.44 13.66 -4.97
N ILE A 207 -7.71 13.31 -5.02
CA ILE A 207 -8.67 13.81 -6.01
C ILE A 207 -9.49 14.92 -5.35
N SER A 208 -9.64 16.05 -6.02
CA SER A 208 -10.41 17.18 -5.51
C SER A 208 -11.36 17.71 -6.57
N ALA A 209 -12.53 18.17 -6.15
CA ALA A 209 -13.53 18.78 -7.01
C ALA A 209 -13.91 20.13 -6.43
N THR A 210 -13.96 21.16 -7.26
CA THR A 210 -14.28 22.53 -6.87
C THR A 210 -15.35 23.09 -7.81
N ALA A 211 -16.56 23.29 -7.29
CA ALA A 211 -17.67 23.94 -7.99
C ALA A 211 -17.66 25.45 -7.71
N ARG A 212 -17.35 26.26 -8.74
CA ARG A 212 -17.23 27.73 -8.61
C ARG A 212 -18.61 28.39 -8.66
N GLY A 213 -18.86 29.32 -7.74
CA GLY A 213 -20.11 30.10 -7.70
C GLY A 213 -21.22 29.45 -6.87
N VAL A 214 -20.99 28.29 -6.25
CA VAL A 214 -22.07 27.48 -5.64
C VAL A 214 -22.26 27.74 -4.14
N GLY A 215 -21.26 28.23 -3.42
CA GLY A 215 -21.31 28.49 -1.97
C GLY A 215 -22.29 29.60 -1.54
N LEU A 216 -22.48 29.76 -0.23
CA LEU A 216 -23.52 30.60 0.40
C LEU A 216 -23.47 32.09 0.01
N THR A 217 -22.37 32.56 -0.58
CA THR A 217 -22.17 33.94 -1.04
C THR A 217 -21.61 34.00 -2.46
N GLY A 218 -21.77 32.93 -3.24
CA GLY A 218 -21.10 32.78 -4.55
C GLY A 218 -19.65 32.30 -4.43
N THR A 219 -19.20 31.91 -3.24
CA THR A 219 -17.90 31.24 -3.02
C THR A 219 -17.84 29.88 -3.71
N SER A 220 -16.64 29.32 -3.85
CA SER A 220 -16.46 27.97 -4.36
C SER A 220 -16.82 26.94 -3.30
N LEU A 221 -17.45 25.85 -3.72
CA LEU A 221 -17.66 24.65 -2.90
C LEU A 221 -16.65 23.60 -3.34
N SER A 222 -15.84 23.10 -2.42
CA SER A 222 -14.85 22.07 -2.71
C SER A 222 -15.04 20.83 -1.84
N ASN A 223 -14.64 19.68 -2.39
CA ASN A 223 -14.51 18.42 -1.68
C ASN A 223 -13.28 17.67 -2.21
N TYR A 224 -12.75 16.74 -1.44
CA TYR A 224 -11.62 15.92 -1.85
C TYR A 224 -11.70 14.51 -1.25
N GLY A 225 -11.01 13.57 -1.89
CA GLY A 225 -10.80 12.21 -1.43
C GLY A 225 -9.35 11.79 -1.64
N TYR A 226 -8.90 10.78 -0.89
CA TYR A 226 -7.59 10.17 -1.08
C TYR A 226 -7.69 9.03 -2.08
N LEU A 227 -6.62 8.84 -2.86
CA LEU A 227 -6.48 7.75 -3.81
C LEU A 227 -5.23 6.94 -3.44
N HIS A 228 -5.38 5.62 -3.40
CA HIS A 228 -4.26 4.69 -3.28
C HIS A 228 -3.85 4.23 -4.68
N ILE A 229 -2.69 4.68 -5.13
CA ILE A 229 -2.05 4.18 -6.35
C ILE A 229 -1.04 3.10 -5.92
N ILE A 230 -1.13 1.93 -6.54
CA ILE A 230 -0.39 0.74 -6.13
C ILE A 230 0.31 0.14 -7.34
N ALA A 231 1.59 -0.16 -7.20
CA ALA A 231 2.35 -0.87 -8.23
C ALA A 231 2.05 -2.37 -8.17
N ASN A 232 1.61 -2.94 -9.30
CA ASN A 232 1.59 -4.38 -9.50
C ASN A 232 2.82 -4.77 -10.34
N PRO A 233 3.69 -5.70 -9.87
CA PRO A 233 4.85 -6.16 -10.64
C PRO A 233 4.51 -6.85 -11.96
N GLU A 234 3.29 -7.38 -12.10
CA GLU A 234 2.91 -8.10 -13.31
C GLU A 234 2.65 -7.16 -14.50
N PRO A 235 2.96 -7.58 -15.74
CA PRO A 235 2.72 -6.75 -16.91
C PRO A 235 1.22 -6.58 -17.21
N THR A 236 0.39 -7.56 -16.85
CA THR A 236 -1.04 -7.54 -17.10
C THR A 236 -1.82 -7.05 -15.87
N PRO A 237 -2.84 -6.20 -16.03
CA PRO A 237 -3.67 -5.72 -14.92
C PRO A 237 -4.40 -6.79 -14.11
N GLN A 238 -4.69 -7.95 -14.69
CA GLN A 238 -5.42 -9.02 -14.00
C GLN A 238 -4.53 -10.07 -13.36
N ASP A 239 -3.21 -9.99 -13.57
CA ASP A 239 -2.29 -11.03 -13.13
C ASP A 239 -1.87 -10.80 -11.66
N MET A 240 -1.83 -11.91 -10.93
CA MET A 240 -1.32 -11.96 -9.57
C MET A 240 0.21 -11.92 -9.56
N PRO A 241 0.84 -11.26 -8.57
CA PRO A 241 2.29 -11.25 -8.43
C PRO A 241 2.90 -12.65 -8.48
N THR A 242 3.85 -12.84 -9.40
CA THR A 242 4.47 -14.13 -9.70
C THR A 242 5.01 -14.80 -8.43
N PRO A 243 4.86 -16.13 -8.29
CA PRO A 243 5.46 -16.88 -7.20
C PRO A 243 6.97 -16.64 -7.08
N CYS A 244 7.45 -16.47 -5.86
CA CYS A 244 8.88 -16.47 -5.58
C CYS A 244 9.38 -17.90 -5.49
N GLN A 245 10.39 -18.25 -6.29
CA GLN A 245 11.15 -19.49 -6.18
C GLN A 245 12.64 -19.16 -6.32
N LEU A 246 13.28 -18.87 -5.19
CA LEU A 246 14.71 -18.58 -5.13
C LEU A 246 15.45 -19.83 -4.64
N ILE A 247 16.36 -20.35 -5.46
CA ILE A 247 17.24 -21.47 -5.10
C ILE A 247 18.68 -20.98 -5.17
N VAL A 248 19.42 -21.20 -4.09
CA VAL A 248 20.78 -20.72 -3.90
C VAL A 248 21.62 -21.93 -3.54
N ASN A 249 22.51 -22.31 -4.45
CA ASN A 249 23.53 -23.32 -4.22
C ASN A 249 24.84 -22.57 -3.95
N ASP A 250 25.39 -22.74 -2.76
CA ASP A 250 26.61 -22.03 -2.37
C ASP A 250 27.48 -22.91 -1.45
N PHE A 251 28.67 -22.43 -1.16
CA PHE A 251 29.64 -23.14 -0.33
C PHE A 251 30.22 -22.21 0.73
N VAL A 252 30.26 -22.68 1.97
CA VAL A 252 30.95 -21.98 3.06
C VAL A 252 31.96 -22.95 3.64
N GLU A 253 33.23 -22.55 3.71
CA GLU A 253 34.36 -23.39 4.14
C GLU A 253 34.08 -24.19 5.42
N ASP A 254 33.35 -23.59 6.35
CA ASP A 254 33.10 -24.15 7.67
C ASP A 254 31.80 -24.97 7.80
N ILE A 255 30.86 -24.81 6.87
CA ILE A 255 29.54 -25.47 6.88
C ILE A 255 29.39 -26.44 5.70
N GLY A 256 30.28 -26.34 4.72
CA GLY A 256 30.25 -27.12 3.49
C GLY A 256 29.29 -26.56 2.45
N PRO A 257 28.98 -27.36 1.41
CA PRO A 257 27.99 -27.00 0.41
C PRO A 257 26.58 -27.00 1.02
N PHE A 258 25.81 -25.97 0.69
CA PHE A 258 24.43 -25.86 1.12
C PHE A 258 23.50 -25.43 -0.02
N VAL A 259 22.22 -25.77 0.16
CA VAL A 259 21.12 -25.31 -0.69
C VAL A 259 20.17 -24.51 0.18
N LEU A 260 19.99 -23.24 -0.15
CA LEU A 260 18.97 -22.38 0.43
C LEU A 260 17.86 -22.21 -0.60
N ARG A 261 16.64 -22.61 -0.25
CA ARG A 261 15.44 -22.43 -1.06
C ARG A 261 14.47 -21.50 -0.33
N VAL A 262 13.92 -20.54 -1.05
CA VAL A 262 12.94 -19.58 -0.57
C VAL A 262 11.76 -19.58 -1.52
N ASP A 263 10.59 -19.97 -1.02
CA ASP A 263 9.37 -20.12 -1.81
C ASP A 263 8.24 -19.23 -1.26
N SER A 264 7.46 -18.64 -2.16
CA SER A 264 6.20 -17.97 -1.85
C SER A 264 5.25 -18.08 -3.04
N PRO A 265 3.97 -18.47 -2.87
CA PRO A 265 2.95 -18.48 -3.91
C PRO A 265 2.73 -17.10 -4.52
N ASN A 266 2.74 -16.06 -3.70
CA ASN A 266 2.69 -14.66 -4.12
C ASN A 266 3.53 -13.85 -3.13
N LEU A 267 4.62 -13.23 -3.59
CA LEU A 267 5.53 -12.49 -2.71
C LEU A 267 4.94 -11.12 -2.33
N LEU A 268 4.00 -11.12 -1.39
CA LEU A 268 3.25 -9.94 -0.94
C LEU A 268 3.72 -9.46 0.44
N VAL A 269 3.64 -8.15 0.68
CA VAL A 269 3.64 -7.61 2.05
C VAL A 269 2.53 -8.28 2.87
N GLY A 270 2.85 -8.73 4.08
CA GLY A 270 1.97 -9.52 4.95
C GLY A 270 1.75 -10.97 4.52
N GLY A 271 2.36 -11.41 3.41
CA GLY A 271 2.25 -12.75 2.83
C GLY A 271 3.08 -13.81 3.54
N LEU A 272 3.05 -15.04 3.03
CA LEU A 272 3.79 -16.17 3.57
C LEU A 272 5.05 -16.45 2.76
N LEU A 273 6.14 -16.76 3.46
CA LEU A 273 7.44 -17.11 2.89
C LEU A 273 7.93 -18.39 3.55
N GLN A 274 8.27 -19.39 2.75
CA GLN A 274 8.90 -20.61 3.23
C GLN A 274 10.41 -20.55 2.96
N VAL A 275 11.20 -20.84 3.99
CA VAL A 275 12.66 -20.89 3.91
C VAL A 275 13.11 -22.31 4.25
N GLN A 276 13.78 -22.94 3.28
CA GLN A 276 14.35 -24.28 3.41
C GLN A 276 15.87 -24.19 3.29
N LEU A 277 16.59 -24.75 4.26
CA LEU A 277 18.04 -24.84 4.26
C LEU A 277 18.44 -26.31 4.29
N ARG A 278 19.26 -26.74 3.34
CA ARG A 278 19.85 -28.08 3.29
C ARG A 278 21.36 -27.94 3.36
N LEU A 279 21.97 -28.46 4.40
CA LEU A 279 23.43 -28.59 4.51
C LEU A 279 23.78 -29.98 3.97
N LEU A 280 24.46 -30.04 2.82
CA LEU A 280 24.59 -31.29 2.06
C LEU A 280 25.68 -32.21 2.60
N SER A 281 26.78 -31.63 3.07
CA SER A 281 27.90 -32.37 3.65
C SER A 281 28.77 -31.40 4.44
N PRO A 282 28.45 -31.13 5.71
CA PRO A 282 29.33 -30.32 6.55
C PRO A 282 30.74 -30.92 6.63
N PRO A 283 31.78 -30.08 6.56
CA PRO A 283 33.16 -30.54 6.61
C PRO A 283 33.43 -31.23 7.94
N ALA A 284 34.32 -32.22 7.93
CA ALA A 284 34.83 -32.81 9.15
C ALA A 284 35.45 -31.71 10.04
N SER A 285 35.08 -31.71 11.31
CA SER A 285 35.68 -30.81 12.29
C SER A 285 37.17 -31.12 12.44
N ALA A 286 37.97 -30.15 12.94
CA ALA A 286 39.36 -30.40 13.30
C ALA A 286 39.49 -31.50 14.39
N ALA A 287 38.39 -31.75 15.12
CA ALA A 287 38.17 -32.85 16.06
C ALA A 287 38.19 -34.27 15.47
N GLY A 288 38.29 -34.40 14.14
CA GLY A 288 38.28 -35.68 13.43
C GLY A 288 36.99 -35.93 12.63
N ALA A 289 37.03 -36.98 11.81
CA ALA A 289 35.97 -37.33 10.87
C ALA A 289 34.66 -37.78 11.53
N ASP A 290 34.66 -38.09 12.83
CA ASP A 290 33.50 -38.62 13.56
C ASP A 290 32.85 -37.58 14.49
N CYS A 291 33.35 -36.34 14.53
CA CYS A 291 32.88 -35.34 15.47
C CYS A 291 31.79 -34.44 14.86
N PRO A 292 30.55 -34.45 15.37
CA PRO A 292 29.45 -33.69 14.79
C PRO A 292 29.59 -32.19 15.06
N THR A 293 29.20 -31.37 14.09
CA THR A 293 29.16 -29.90 14.23
C THR A 293 27.87 -29.47 14.94
N PRO A 294 27.94 -28.84 16.12
CA PRO A 294 26.76 -28.35 16.82
C PRO A 294 26.27 -27.02 16.22
N VAL A 295 25.04 -27.02 15.72
CA VAL A 295 24.34 -25.83 15.24
C VAL A 295 23.45 -25.33 16.38
N TYR A 296 23.59 -24.06 16.77
CA TYR A 296 22.85 -23.46 17.89
C TYR A 296 21.61 -22.70 17.45
N SER A 297 21.68 -22.02 16.31
CA SER A 297 20.54 -21.26 15.82
C SER A 297 20.56 -21.05 14.32
N ILE A 298 19.36 -20.99 13.77
CA ILE A 298 19.07 -20.59 12.39
C ILE A 298 18.06 -19.46 12.46
N SER A 299 18.43 -18.31 11.93
CA SER A 299 17.56 -17.13 11.88
C SER A 299 17.44 -16.62 10.45
N ALA A 300 16.24 -16.20 10.06
CA ALA A 300 16.02 -15.54 8.78
C ALA A 300 15.51 -14.11 8.99
N PHE A 301 15.99 -13.19 8.15
CA PHE A 301 15.65 -11.79 8.17
C PHE A 301 15.37 -11.28 6.76
N ILE A 302 14.50 -10.27 6.67
CA ILE A 302 14.44 -9.38 5.51
C ILE A 302 15.22 -8.12 5.83
N VAL A 303 16.16 -7.78 4.96
CA VAL A 303 16.87 -6.50 4.98
C VAL A 303 16.23 -5.59 3.94
N GLN A 304 15.60 -4.52 4.41
CA GLN A 304 14.97 -3.50 3.58
C GLN A 304 15.89 -2.29 3.46
N HIS A 305 16.32 -2.00 2.23
CA HIS A 305 17.06 -0.80 1.88
C HIS A 305 16.11 0.29 1.41
N CYS A 306 16.29 1.50 1.92
CA CYS A 306 15.60 2.69 1.44
C CYS A 306 16.60 3.61 0.73
N VAL A 307 16.21 4.15 -0.42
CA VAL A 307 16.96 5.16 -1.14
C VAL A 307 16.05 6.36 -1.36
N LEU A 308 16.50 7.52 -0.90
CA LEU A 308 15.81 8.80 -1.03
C LEU A 308 16.50 9.63 -2.10
N ARG A 309 15.74 10.21 -3.01
CA ARG A 309 16.23 11.17 -4.00
C ARG A 309 15.60 12.52 -3.72
N SER A 310 16.41 13.56 -3.65
CA SER A 310 15.90 14.93 -3.49
C SER A 310 15.05 15.33 -4.70
N LEU A 311 13.94 16.01 -4.42
CA LEU A 311 13.03 16.58 -5.40
C LEU A 311 13.58 17.89 -5.97
N SER A 312 14.36 18.63 -5.17
CA SER A 312 14.99 19.89 -5.58
C SER A 312 16.30 19.67 -6.34
N ASP A 313 17.01 18.59 -6.04
CA ASP A 313 18.31 18.24 -6.61
C ASP A 313 18.36 16.72 -6.91
N PRO A 314 17.98 16.30 -8.13
CA PRO A 314 17.86 14.89 -8.48
C PRO A 314 19.17 14.08 -8.40
N GLU A 315 20.32 14.75 -8.37
CA GLU A 315 21.64 14.12 -8.20
C GLU A 315 21.93 13.77 -6.74
N TYR A 316 21.29 14.47 -5.80
CA TYR A 316 21.42 14.17 -4.38
C TYR A 316 20.61 12.93 -4.00
N ILE A 317 21.35 11.89 -3.62
CA ILE A 317 20.80 10.61 -3.17
C ILE A 317 21.24 10.36 -1.73
N GLU A 318 20.28 10.12 -0.85
CA GLU A 318 20.53 9.71 0.53
C GLU A 318 20.15 8.22 0.70
N ARG A 319 20.99 7.48 1.43
CA ARG A 319 20.75 6.09 1.77
C ARG A 319 20.71 5.94 3.29
N PRO A 320 19.51 6.04 3.90
CA PRO A 320 19.36 5.77 5.32
C PRO A 320 19.82 4.35 5.69
N PRO A 321 20.10 4.08 6.98
CA PRO A 321 20.36 2.74 7.48
C PRO A 321 19.24 1.79 7.09
N TYR A 322 19.61 0.59 6.65
CA TYR A 322 18.64 -0.44 6.31
C TYR A 322 17.87 -0.90 7.54
N SER A 323 16.63 -1.34 7.33
CA SER A 323 15.81 -1.97 8.37
C SER A 323 15.97 -3.49 8.30
N LYS A 324 16.24 -4.14 9.44
CA LYS A 324 16.39 -5.60 9.55
C LYS A 324 15.16 -6.18 10.25
N ILE A 325 14.31 -6.86 9.50
CA ILE A 325 13.04 -7.44 9.96
C ILE A 325 13.27 -8.93 10.21
N LEU A 326 13.02 -9.39 11.43
CA LEU A 326 13.13 -10.81 11.79
C LEU A 326 11.90 -11.57 11.27
N LEU A 327 12.13 -12.62 10.49
CA LEU A 327 11.06 -13.53 10.05
C LEU A 327 10.86 -14.65 11.06
N PHE A 328 11.95 -15.33 11.41
CA PHE A 328 11.97 -16.33 12.45
C PHE A 328 13.38 -16.49 13.00
N ARG A 329 13.43 -17.00 14.23
CA ARG A 329 14.66 -17.46 14.86
C ARG A 329 14.35 -18.80 15.53
N ARG A 330 15.07 -19.83 15.13
CA ARG A 330 15.07 -21.14 15.78
C ARG A 330 16.37 -21.27 16.55
N GLU A 331 16.27 -21.51 17.84
CA GLU A 331 17.38 -21.76 18.74
C GLU A 331 17.16 -23.12 19.42
N GLY A 332 18.21 -23.76 19.89
CA GLY A 332 18.06 -24.93 20.75
C GLY A 332 17.44 -24.59 22.10
N GLU A 333 17.02 -25.63 22.82
CA GLU A 333 16.30 -25.48 24.09
C GLU A 333 17.18 -24.78 25.14
N SER A 334 16.60 -23.80 25.83
CA SER A 334 17.26 -23.15 26.95
C SER A 334 17.02 -23.98 28.20
N MET A 335 18.07 -24.63 28.72
CA MET A 335 17.99 -25.24 30.04
C MET A 335 18.39 -24.19 31.08
N SER A 336 17.44 -23.79 31.93
CA SER A 336 17.77 -23.07 33.14
C SER A 336 18.40 -24.05 34.12
N LEU A 337 19.72 -23.98 34.29
CA LEU A 337 20.37 -24.73 35.36
C LEU A 337 19.93 -24.17 36.72
N PRO A 338 19.51 -25.02 37.68
CA PRO A 338 19.21 -24.57 39.04
C PRO A 338 20.47 -23.94 39.64
N CYS A 339 20.38 -22.67 40.04
CA CYS A 339 21.46 -22.01 40.77
C CYS A 339 21.44 -22.51 42.22
N ASP A 340 22.21 -23.54 42.56
CA ASP A 340 22.31 -24.09 43.93
C ASP A 340 23.06 -23.18 44.93
N ASN A 341 23.08 -21.86 44.73
CA ASN A 341 23.80 -20.95 45.60
C ASN A 341 22.92 -19.78 46.11
N PRO A 342 22.33 -19.89 47.32
CA PRO A 342 21.48 -18.85 47.91
C PRO A 342 22.27 -17.68 48.51
N ARG A 343 23.56 -17.52 48.19
CA ARG A 343 24.40 -16.43 48.71
C ARG A 343 24.82 -15.48 47.60
N ASN A 344 23.92 -14.54 47.35
CA ASN A 344 24.25 -13.12 47.29
C ASN A 344 25.15 -12.66 46.13
N VAL A 345 24.67 -12.78 44.88
CA VAL A 345 25.07 -11.89 43.76
C VAL A 345 23.88 -11.76 42.81
N LYS A 346 23.51 -10.53 42.41
CA LYS A 346 22.57 -10.23 41.30
C LYS A 346 23.20 -10.62 39.95
N THR A 347 23.54 -11.89 39.77
CA THR A 347 24.01 -12.42 38.49
C THR A 347 22.80 -12.97 37.76
N GLU A 348 22.47 -12.37 36.62
CA GLU A 348 21.51 -12.93 35.67
C GLU A 348 21.79 -14.43 35.49
N PRO A 349 20.76 -15.30 35.48
CA PRO A 349 20.95 -16.74 35.36
C PRO A 349 21.74 -17.05 34.07
N PHE A 350 22.77 -17.89 34.20
CA PHE A 350 23.58 -18.32 33.07
C PHE A 350 22.75 -19.28 32.22
N VAL A 351 22.07 -18.75 31.20
CA VAL A 351 21.27 -19.56 30.28
C VAL A 351 22.20 -20.30 29.33
N VAL A 352 22.42 -21.59 29.59
CA VAL A 352 23.11 -22.48 28.64
C VAL A 352 22.07 -22.95 27.62
N LYS A 353 22.20 -22.48 26.38
CA LYS A 353 21.38 -22.96 25.26
C LYS A 353 21.97 -24.28 24.76
N SER A 354 21.15 -25.32 24.62
CA SER A 354 21.57 -26.53 23.92
C SER A 354 21.70 -26.26 22.42
N PRO A 355 22.50 -27.05 21.67
CA PRO A 355 22.48 -27.02 20.23
C PRO A 355 21.09 -27.37 19.68
N LEU A 356 20.66 -26.67 18.63
CA LEU A 356 19.48 -27.00 17.83
C LEU A 356 19.65 -28.35 17.12
N ALA A 357 20.86 -28.65 16.65
CA ALA A 357 21.18 -29.91 15.99
C ALA A 357 22.67 -30.23 16.12
N PHE A 358 23.00 -31.52 16.11
CA PHE A 358 24.36 -32.02 15.93
C PHE A 358 24.42 -32.69 14.57
N ILE A 359 25.30 -32.22 13.68
CA ILE A 359 25.38 -32.73 12.31
C ILE A 359 26.69 -33.49 12.13
N ALA A 360 26.62 -34.79 11.92
CA ALA A 360 27.82 -35.59 11.69
C ALA A 360 28.47 -35.24 10.34
N PRO A 361 29.79 -35.40 10.19
CA PRO A 361 30.46 -35.16 8.92
C PRO A 361 29.89 -36.05 7.82
N GLY A 362 29.56 -35.45 6.67
CA GLY A 362 28.94 -36.15 5.54
C GLY A 362 27.42 -36.37 5.65
N ASP A 363 26.80 -36.09 6.80
CA ASP A 363 25.35 -36.16 6.94
C ASP A 363 24.65 -34.94 6.35
N GLU A 364 23.46 -35.17 5.79
CA GLU A 364 22.59 -34.11 5.32
C GLU A 364 21.72 -33.58 6.46
N TYR A 365 21.76 -32.26 6.69
CA TYR A 365 20.84 -31.59 7.61
C TYR A 365 19.80 -30.78 6.83
N LYS A 366 18.52 -31.01 7.14
CA LYS A 366 17.37 -30.33 6.52
C LYS A 366 16.64 -29.48 7.54
N PHE A 367 16.47 -28.21 7.21
CA PHE A 367 15.69 -27.25 7.97
C PHE A 367 14.65 -26.61 7.06
N SER A 368 13.40 -26.49 7.53
CA SER A 368 12.32 -25.86 6.79
C SER A 368 11.46 -25.07 7.76
N GLN A 369 11.19 -23.82 7.45
CA GLN A 369 10.33 -22.96 8.26
C GLN A 369 9.51 -22.02 7.39
N THR A 370 8.20 -22.01 7.63
CA THR A 370 7.29 -21.01 7.07
C THR A 370 7.15 -19.84 8.05
N ALA A 371 7.24 -18.62 7.52
CA ALA A 371 7.06 -17.39 8.28
C ALA A 371 6.20 -16.39 7.52
N ARG A 372 5.54 -15.50 8.26
CA ARG A 372 4.81 -14.38 7.70
C ARG A 372 5.77 -13.21 7.45
N LEU A 373 5.71 -12.62 6.26
CA LEU A 373 6.32 -11.34 5.99
C LEU A 373 5.68 -10.26 6.85
N GLY A 374 6.44 -9.21 7.15
CA GLY A 374 5.94 -8.07 7.93
C GLY A 374 4.68 -7.45 7.31
N ASP A 375 3.92 -6.74 8.13
CA ASP A 375 2.82 -5.89 7.67
C ASP A 375 3.32 -4.61 6.97
N ASP A 376 2.39 -3.84 6.39
CA ASP A 376 2.69 -2.57 5.69
C ASP A 376 3.35 -1.50 6.59
N ASN A 377 3.32 -1.67 7.92
CA ASN A 377 4.02 -0.79 8.86
C ASN A 377 5.48 -1.20 9.09
N THR A 378 5.81 -2.48 8.91
CA THR A 378 7.13 -3.04 9.20
C THR A 378 7.95 -3.27 7.94
N ILE A 379 7.31 -3.69 6.84
CA ILE A 379 7.94 -3.86 5.53
C ILE A 379 7.13 -3.11 4.47
N ARG A 380 7.83 -2.36 3.62
CA ARG A 380 7.29 -1.63 2.49
C ARG A 380 7.39 -2.49 1.23
N PRO A 381 6.47 -2.36 0.26
CA PRO A 381 6.62 -3.04 -1.02
C PRO A 381 7.89 -2.57 -1.73
N SER A 382 8.48 -3.42 -2.56
CA SER A 382 9.61 -3.05 -3.39
C SER A 382 9.17 -2.01 -4.44
N THR A 383 10.06 -1.08 -4.75
CA THR A 383 9.83 -0.13 -5.83
C THR A 383 10.19 -0.78 -7.15
N LEU A 384 9.23 -0.82 -8.08
CA LEU A 384 9.44 -1.39 -9.40
C LEU A 384 10.32 -0.49 -10.27
N LYS A 385 11.05 -1.13 -11.18
CA LYS A 385 11.80 -0.40 -12.21
C LYS A 385 10.82 0.39 -13.08
N GLY A 386 11.20 1.63 -13.43
CA GLY A 386 10.32 2.54 -14.19
C GLY A 386 9.37 3.37 -13.33
N THR A 387 9.23 3.11 -12.03
CA THR A 387 8.51 4.03 -11.13
C THR A 387 9.33 5.30 -10.91
N GLU A 388 8.77 6.44 -11.26
CA GLU A 388 9.33 7.77 -11.00
C GLU A 388 8.96 8.21 -9.58
N THR A 389 9.79 7.83 -8.60
CA THR A 389 9.55 8.13 -7.19
C THR A 389 10.79 8.64 -6.48
N PRO A 390 10.65 9.61 -5.55
CA PRO A 390 11.75 10.03 -4.69
C PRO A 390 12.06 9.05 -3.55
N ILE A 391 11.15 8.14 -3.21
CA ILE A 391 11.34 7.12 -2.18
C ILE A 391 11.34 5.76 -2.85
N SER A 392 12.41 5.00 -2.69
CA SER A 392 12.53 3.67 -3.27
C SER A 392 12.99 2.61 -2.27
N PHE A 393 12.40 1.42 -2.37
CA PHE A 393 12.67 0.27 -1.51
C PHE A 393 13.17 -0.93 -2.29
N SER A 394 14.15 -1.63 -1.73
CA SER A 394 14.63 -2.93 -2.22
C SER A 394 14.92 -3.88 -1.06
N HIS A 395 14.85 -5.18 -1.32
CA HIS A 395 14.83 -6.19 -0.26
C HIS A 395 15.82 -7.31 -0.54
N LYS A 396 16.42 -7.80 0.54
CA LYS A 396 17.28 -8.99 0.54
C LYS A 396 16.85 -9.93 1.64
N ILE A 397 16.94 -11.23 1.38
CA ILE A 397 16.84 -12.23 2.43
C ILE A 397 18.22 -12.51 3.00
N VAL A 398 18.28 -12.59 4.33
CA VAL A 398 19.48 -12.94 5.08
C VAL A 398 19.17 -14.14 5.96
N VAL A 399 19.92 -15.23 5.78
CA VAL A 399 19.90 -16.39 6.67
C VAL A 399 21.19 -16.41 7.48
N GLU A 400 21.06 -16.45 8.80
CA GLU A 400 22.17 -16.50 9.75
C GLU A 400 22.19 -17.86 10.45
N ILE A 401 23.32 -18.55 10.37
CA ILE A 401 23.57 -19.84 11.02
C ILE A 401 24.65 -19.63 12.07
N VAL A 402 24.35 -19.97 13.32
CA VAL A 402 25.32 -19.94 14.44
C VAL A 402 25.65 -21.38 14.81
N TYR A 403 26.94 -21.72 14.81
CA TYR A 403 27.46 -23.06 15.08
C TYR A 403 28.82 -22.96 15.78
N ASP A 404 29.26 -24.02 16.44
CA ASP A 404 30.59 -24.07 17.04
C ASP A 404 31.57 -24.87 16.18
N LYS A 405 32.81 -24.40 16.15
CA LYS A 405 33.97 -25.16 15.67
C LYS A 405 34.60 -25.88 16.85
N LEU A 406 34.88 -27.17 16.65
CA LEU A 406 35.53 -28.01 17.62
C LEU A 406 37.02 -28.16 17.25
N ASP A 407 37.91 -28.17 18.24
CA ASP A 407 39.34 -28.47 18.06
C ASP A 407 39.58 -29.98 17.98
N ALA A 408 40.85 -30.41 17.81
CA ALA A 408 41.24 -31.82 17.75
C ALA A 408 40.78 -32.67 18.96
N ASN A 409 40.51 -32.05 20.10
CA ASN A 409 40.09 -32.74 21.33
C ASN A 409 38.55 -32.81 21.46
N GLY A 410 37.81 -32.20 20.53
CA GLY A 410 36.35 -32.07 20.59
C GLY A 410 35.89 -30.90 21.46
N ASP A 411 36.80 -30.05 21.92
CA ASP A 411 36.46 -28.87 22.71
C ASP A 411 36.04 -27.71 21.80
N VAL A 412 35.10 -26.89 22.26
CA VAL A 412 34.65 -25.71 21.52
C VAL A 412 35.78 -24.69 21.44
N PHE A 413 36.38 -24.57 20.26
CA PHE A 413 37.42 -23.59 19.99
C PHE A 413 36.86 -22.22 19.65
N ALA A 414 35.77 -22.17 18.87
CA ALA A 414 35.15 -20.91 18.47
C ALA A 414 33.68 -21.05 18.09
N ARG A 415 32.83 -20.15 18.61
CA ARG A 415 31.46 -19.96 18.11
C ARG A 415 31.49 -19.05 16.88
N LYS A 416 31.05 -19.55 15.74
CA LYS A 416 30.99 -18.81 14.49
C LYS A 416 29.58 -18.50 14.05
N LYS A 417 29.46 -17.44 13.26
CA LYS A 417 28.22 -17.00 12.63
C LYS A 417 28.45 -16.83 11.15
N VAL A 418 27.73 -17.61 10.36
CA VAL A 418 27.71 -17.49 8.90
C VAL A 418 26.45 -16.74 8.49
N LYS A 419 26.61 -15.85 7.52
CA LYS A 419 25.53 -15.02 6.96
C LYS A 419 25.45 -15.26 5.47
N VAL A 420 24.31 -15.78 5.01
CA VAL A 420 23.97 -15.94 3.59
C VAL A 420 23.02 -14.81 3.23
N GLU A 421 23.40 -13.97 2.27
CA GLU A 421 22.59 -12.82 1.82
C GLU A 421 22.32 -12.92 0.32
N LYS A 422 21.05 -12.83 -0.08
CA LYS A 422 20.62 -12.90 -1.48
C LYS A 422 19.48 -11.91 -1.74
N SER A 423 19.47 -11.30 -2.92
CA SER A 423 18.41 -10.38 -3.33
C SER A 423 17.11 -11.17 -3.56
N LEU A 424 15.99 -10.59 -3.13
CA LEU A 424 14.67 -11.14 -3.46
C LEU A 424 14.13 -10.48 -4.74
N PRO A 425 13.23 -11.17 -5.48
CA PRO A 425 12.33 -10.50 -6.41
C PRO A 425 11.53 -9.38 -5.72
N PRO A 426 10.95 -8.45 -6.49
CA PRO A 426 10.13 -7.38 -5.93
C PRO A 426 9.00 -7.93 -5.05
N ILE A 427 8.92 -7.44 -3.82
CA ILE A 427 7.82 -7.72 -2.90
C ILE A 427 6.65 -6.80 -3.26
N ALA A 428 5.53 -7.36 -3.69
CA ALA A 428 4.36 -6.59 -4.07
C ALA A 428 3.58 -6.06 -2.86
N SER A 429 2.74 -5.06 -3.08
CA SER A 429 1.89 -4.46 -2.05
C SER A 429 0.94 -5.50 -1.44
N CYS A 430 0.58 -5.32 -0.16
CA CYS A 430 -0.43 -6.16 0.49
C CYS A 430 -1.81 -6.06 -0.16
N CYS A 431 -2.04 -5.04 -1.00
CA CYS A 431 -3.30 -4.86 -1.71
C CYS A 431 -3.32 -5.57 -3.08
N CYS A 432 -2.22 -6.19 -3.51
CA CYS A 432 -2.21 -7.01 -4.73
C CYS A 432 -2.77 -8.41 -4.44
N THR A 433 -3.97 -8.48 -3.81
CA THR A 433 -4.69 -9.72 -3.55
C THR A 433 -5.51 -10.12 -4.76
N LEU A 434 -5.83 -11.41 -4.91
CA LEU A 434 -6.62 -11.92 -6.04
C LEU A 434 -7.92 -11.13 -6.23
N GLU A 435 -8.66 -10.89 -5.15
CA GLU A 435 -9.89 -10.09 -5.16
C GLU A 435 -9.71 -8.63 -5.61
N SER A 436 -8.52 -8.07 -5.43
CA SER A 436 -8.24 -6.68 -5.78
C SER A 436 -7.77 -6.53 -7.24
N VAL A 437 -7.03 -7.50 -7.77
CA VAL A 437 -6.52 -7.47 -9.16
C VAL A 437 -7.49 -8.12 -10.16
N THR A 438 -8.29 -9.08 -9.72
CA THR A 438 -9.32 -9.69 -10.58
C THR A 438 -10.63 -8.93 -10.48
N LEU A 439 -11.36 -8.89 -11.59
CA LEU A 439 -12.73 -8.38 -11.55
C LEU A 439 -13.58 -9.30 -10.67
N PRO A 440 -14.53 -8.76 -9.89
CA PRO A 440 -15.44 -9.58 -9.12
C PRO A 440 -16.15 -10.58 -10.04
N VAL A 441 -16.39 -11.79 -9.53
CA VAL A 441 -17.17 -12.79 -10.25
C VAL A 441 -18.57 -12.23 -10.44
N TYR A 442 -18.92 -11.88 -11.69
CA TYR A 442 -20.27 -11.46 -12.02
C TYR A 442 -21.19 -12.68 -11.92
N GLU A 443 -22.13 -12.65 -10.98
CA GLU A 443 -23.22 -13.62 -10.94
C GLU A 443 -24.20 -13.29 -12.09
N CYS A 444 -24.72 -14.30 -12.79
CA CYS A 444 -25.66 -14.10 -13.90
C CYS A 444 -27.00 -13.48 -13.47
N GLU A 445 -27.31 -13.51 -12.17
CA GLU A 445 -28.49 -12.90 -11.60
C GLU A 445 -28.07 -11.87 -10.54
N ASP A 446 -28.28 -10.59 -10.83
CA ASP A 446 -28.26 -9.53 -9.82
C ASP A 446 -29.41 -9.80 -8.84
N SER A 447 -29.13 -10.46 -7.74
CA SER A 447 -30.10 -10.82 -6.70
C SER A 447 -30.69 -9.60 -5.96
N LEU A 448 -30.26 -8.37 -6.30
CA LEU A 448 -30.78 -7.13 -5.74
C LEU A 448 -31.28 -6.18 -6.85
N PRO A 449 -32.57 -5.80 -6.85
CA PRO A 449 -33.07 -4.78 -7.77
C PRO A 449 -32.36 -3.45 -7.50
N ALA A 450 -31.78 -2.86 -8.55
CA ALA A 450 -30.91 -1.67 -8.54
C ALA A 450 -31.46 -0.45 -7.75
N GLN A 451 -32.77 -0.39 -7.50
CA GLN A 451 -33.41 0.69 -6.75
C GLN A 451 -33.20 0.64 -5.22
N ARG A 452 -32.94 -0.52 -4.60
CA ARG A 452 -32.74 -0.58 -3.13
C ARG A 452 -31.33 -0.23 -2.68
N VAL A 453 -30.35 -0.36 -3.56
CA VAL A 453 -28.93 -0.08 -3.25
C VAL A 453 -28.68 1.42 -3.09
N MET A 454 -29.42 2.28 -3.79
CA MET A 454 -29.22 3.74 -3.73
C MET A 454 -29.75 4.40 -2.44
N GLU A 455 -30.80 3.86 -1.80
CA GLU A 455 -31.39 4.48 -0.60
C GLU A 455 -30.81 3.93 0.71
N ASP A 456 -30.55 2.63 0.82
CA ASP A 456 -30.00 2.04 2.05
C ASP A 456 -28.49 2.31 2.24
N GLN A 457 -27.70 2.42 1.16
CA GLN A 457 -26.26 2.74 1.27
C GLN A 457 -25.99 4.22 1.63
N VAL A 458 -27.00 5.09 1.58
CA VAL A 458 -26.85 6.52 1.89
C VAL A 458 -27.03 6.81 3.39
N GLN A 459 -27.65 5.90 4.16
CA GLN A 459 -28.04 6.19 5.56
C GLN A 459 -27.28 5.39 6.64
N THR A 460 -26.68 4.24 6.32
CA THR A 460 -26.00 3.38 7.34
C THR A 460 -24.48 3.37 7.26
N MET A 461 -23.86 4.07 6.30
CA MET A 461 -22.40 4.19 6.24
C MET A 461 -21.89 5.05 7.41
N PRO A 462 -21.05 4.53 8.34
CA PRO A 462 -20.32 5.38 9.26
C PRO A 462 -19.52 6.41 8.45
N ARG A 463 -19.36 7.62 9.00
CA ARG A 463 -18.74 8.80 8.34
C ARG A 463 -17.26 8.63 7.96
N THR A 464 -16.73 7.41 8.01
CA THR A 464 -15.47 6.97 7.43
C THR A 464 -15.78 6.12 6.20
N ALA A 465 -16.13 6.76 5.08
CA ALA A 465 -16.22 6.10 3.77
C ALA A 465 -14.80 5.80 3.24
N GLY A 466 -14.00 5.07 4.01
CA GLY A 466 -12.90 4.30 3.48
C GLY A 466 -13.53 3.02 2.92
N HIS A 467 -13.51 2.85 1.60
CA HIS A 467 -13.50 1.50 1.06
C HIS A 467 -12.39 0.77 1.84
N PHE A 468 -12.75 -0.27 2.60
CA PHE A 468 -11.75 -1.15 3.18
C PHE A 468 -11.00 -1.73 1.99
N MET A 469 -9.82 -1.20 1.69
CA MET A 469 -8.94 -1.86 0.74
C MET A 469 -8.64 -3.24 1.34
N THR A 470 -9.08 -4.29 0.66
CA THR A 470 -8.71 -5.65 1.03
C THR A 470 -7.19 -5.73 0.97
N CYS A 471 -6.56 -5.92 2.12
CA CYS A 471 -5.11 -5.98 2.24
C CYS A 471 -4.74 -7.21 3.03
N ASN A 472 -3.72 -7.90 2.54
CA ASN A 472 -3.17 -9.12 3.08
C ASN A 472 -2.67 -8.99 4.54
N CYS A 473 -2.38 -7.77 5.00
CA CYS A 473 -2.00 -7.50 6.39
C CYS A 473 -3.16 -7.72 7.38
N GLY A 474 -4.41 -7.54 6.94
CA GLY A 474 -5.59 -7.71 7.78
C GLY A 474 -6.00 -9.16 7.99
N LEU A 475 -5.52 -10.08 7.14
CA LEU A 475 -5.89 -11.48 7.20
C LEU A 475 -5.14 -12.22 8.32
N PRO A 476 -5.77 -13.13 9.06
CA PRO A 476 -5.08 -14.00 10.00
C PRO A 476 -4.27 -15.05 9.23
N ALA A 477 -3.19 -15.58 9.84
CA ALA A 477 -2.26 -16.42 9.07
C ALA A 477 -2.85 -17.76 8.65
N ASN A 478 -3.80 -18.33 9.42
CA ASN A 478 -4.51 -19.54 9.04
C ASN A 478 -5.31 -19.35 7.75
N GLU A 479 -5.98 -18.22 7.59
CA GLU A 479 -6.70 -17.89 6.36
C GLU A 479 -5.73 -17.74 5.17
N LEU A 480 -4.55 -17.15 5.39
CA LEU A 480 -3.51 -17.10 4.34
C LEU A 480 -3.00 -18.50 3.95
N ILE A 481 -2.86 -19.40 4.91
CA ILE A 481 -2.44 -20.79 4.65
C ILE A 481 -3.48 -21.48 3.77
N GLU A 482 -4.77 -21.33 4.10
CA GLU A 482 -5.89 -21.91 3.35
C GLU A 482 -5.99 -21.31 1.95
N LEU A 483 -5.92 -19.98 1.82
CA LEU A 483 -6.02 -19.28 0.54
C LEU A 483 -4.87 -19.63 -0.42
N TYR A 484 -3.66 -19.84 0.10
CA TYR A 484 -2.47 -20.06 -0.73
C TYR A 484 -1.94 -21.49 -0.71
N GLY A 485 -2.62 -22.42 -0.03
CA GLY A 485 -2.29 -23.85 -0.03
C GLY A 485 -0.93 -24.20 0.58
N PHE A 486 -0.52 -23.54 1.66
CA PHE A 486 0.75 -23.85 2.33
C PHE A 486 0.64 -25.08 3.24
N GLU A 487 1.44 -26.11 2.97
CA GLU A 487 1.58 -27.24 3.90
C GLU A 487 2.73 -26.95 4.89
N GLY A 488 2.43 -26.63 6.15
CA GLY A 488 3.43 -26.51 7.22
C GLY A 488 2.97 -25.76 8.48
N GLU A 489 3.62 -26.03 9.62
CA GLU A 489 3.39 -25.28 10.86
C GLU A 489 3.93 -23.85 10.74
N VAL A 490 3.03 -22.87 10.81
CA VAL A 490 3.39 -21.44 10.78
C VAL A 490 3.73 -20.99 12.19
N ASN A 491 4.96 -20.49 12.35
CA ASN A 491 5.42 -19.95 13.61
C ASN A 491 4.98 -18.48 13.73
N PHE A 492 4.06 -18.22 14.65
CA PHE A 492 3.59 -16.87 14.92
C PHE A 492 4.60 -16.13 15.78
N MET A 493 5.25 -15.10 15.23
CA MET A 493 5.87 -14.08 16.07
C MET A 493 4.80 -13.09 16.51
N SER A 494 4.52 -13.01 17.81
CA SER A 494 3.74 -11.91 18.37
C SER A 494 4.34 -10.58 17.93
N PRO A 495 3.54 -9.57 17.55
CA PRO A 495 4.08 -8.28 17.16
C PRO A 495 4.93 -7.72 18.31
N LEU A 496 6.22 -7.51 18.04
CA LEU A 496 7.09 -6.79 18.95
C LEU A 496 6.50 -5.39 19.12
N ILE A 497 5.99 -5.09 20.32
CA ILE A 497 5.57 -3.74 20.70
C ILE A 497 6.76 -2.83 20.40
N PRO A 498 6.60 -1.79 19.55
CA PRO A 498 7.70 -0.89 19.26
C PRO A 498 8.17 -0.27 20.58
N VAL A 499 9.42 -0.54 20.94
CA VAL A 499 10.09 0.14 22.05
C VAL A 499 10.08 1.61 21.70
N ARG A 500 9.31 2.39 22.46
CA ARG A 500 9.27 3.86 22.39
C ARG A 500 10.72 4.35 22.41
N ALA A 501 11.15 5.00 21.35
CA ALA A 501 12.43 5.71 21.35
C ALA A 501 12.40 6.70 22.53
N SER A 502 13.31 6.50 23.49
CA SER A 502 13.51 7.45 24.58
C SER A 502 13.81 8.83 24.00
N PRO A 503 13.24 9.91 24.57
CA PRO A 503 13.54 11.25 24.08
C PRO A 503 15.03 11.53 24.23
N VAL A 504 15.64 11.97 23.14
CA VAL A 504 16.99 12.54 23.13
C VAL A 504 16.95 13.78 24.03
N VAL A 505 17.49 13.66 25.24
CA VAL A 505 17.72 14.79 26.12
C VAL A 505 18.85 15.63 25.50
N SER A 506 18.46 16.74 24.89
CA SER A 506 19.38 17.78 24.45
C SER A 506 20.10 18.37 25.67
N ALA A 507 21.39 18.05 25.81
CA ALA A 507 22.25 18.69 26.80
C ALA A 507 22.52 20.14 26.37
N SER A 508 21.86 21.09 27.02
CA SER A 508 22.21 22.51 26.95
C SER A 508 23.45 22.77 27.81
N SER A 509 24.56 23.14 27.17
CA SER A 509 25.75 23.64 27.83
C SER A 509 25.47 25.01 28.47
N SER A 510 25.40 25.07 29.80
CA SER A 510 25.57 26.32 30.55
C SER A 510 26.95 26.35 31.17
N GLN A 511 27.80 27.21 30.61
CA GLN A 511 28.99 27.73 31.29
C GLN A 511 28.55 28.51 32.55
N LYS A 512 29.06 28.11 33.71
CA LYS A 512 29.29 28.99 34.84
C LYS A 512 30.65 28.64 35.42
N GLY A 513 31.57 29.59 35.33
CA GLY A 513 32.79 29.57 36.13
C GLY A 513 32.48 29.81 37.60
N ILE A 514 33.40 29.39 38.45
CA ILE A 514 33.74 29.99 39.74
C ILE A 514 35.17 29.53 40.05
N GLU A 515 35.99 30.51 40.45
CA GLU A 515 37.35 30.41 40.99
C GLU A 515 37.42 29.48 42.22
N VAL A 516 38.51 28.71 42.33
CA VAL A 516 39.66 28.90 43.25
C VAL A 516 40.68 27.81 42.94
#